data_AF-A0A9N9DRC7-F1
#
_entry.id   AF-A0A9N9DRC7-F1
#
_cell.length_a   1.000
_cell.length_b   1.000
_cell.length_c   1.000
_cell.angle_alpha   90.00
_cell.angle_beta   90.00
_cell.angle_gamma   90.00
#
_symmetry.space_group_name_H-M   'P 1'
#
loop_
_entity.id
_entity.type
_entity.pdbx_description
1 polymer ?
#
loop_
_entity_poly.entity_id
_entity_poly.type
_entity_poly.pdbx_seq_one_letter_code
_entity_poly.pdbx_strand_id
1 'polypeptide(L)'
;MRATKIWQSTLPHYTAARHSHLHEVTYGFLNQFFRKPLISSRIMNLLREQFGIKEMLGNNNWGSGNGNLNGNNNLGSFNGNANGNNNVGNLNGNANGNNNWGDFNGNQNGNNNWGSANGNLSGNNNWKRGSFNGNGNGNGNIGSGNGNLNGNNNAGDFNGNANGNNNWGNLNGNANGNDNVGDFNGNKNGNNNWGSANGNLSGNNNWKRGSFN
;
A
#
# COMPACT_ATOMS: atom_id res chain seq x y z
N MET A 1 -23.25 -61.80 -54.80
CA MET A 1 -24.72 -61.63 -54.78
C MET A 1 -25.20 -61.47 -53.34
N ARG A 2 -25.66 -60.27 -52.97
CA ARG A 2 -26.85 -59.93 -52.15
C ARG A 2 -26.61 -58.59 -51.46
N ALA A 3 -27.46 -57.64 -51.83
CA ALA A 3 -27.58 -56.31 -51.26
C ALA A 3 -28.58 -56.32 -50.09
N THR A 4 -28.88 -55.11 -49.59
CA THR A 4 -29.91 -54.68 -48.61
C THR A 4 -29.54 -54.82 -47.12
N LYS A 5 -29.65 -53.78 -46.27
CA LYS A 5 -30.69 -52.74 -46.16
C LYS A 5 -30.19 -51.48 -45.41
N ILE A 6 -30.71 -50.32 -45.82
CA ILE A 6 -30.65 -49.00 -45.15
C ILE A 6 -31.80 -48.91 -44.11
N TRP A 7 -31.63 -48.16 -43.00
CA TRP A 7 -32.56 -47.12 -42.45
C TRP A 7 -32.12 -46.59 -41.05
N GLN A 8 -32.56 -45.36 -40.75
CA GLN A 8 -32.03 -44.26 -39.90
C GLN A 8 -32.26 -44.30 -38.37
N SER A 9 -31.65 -43.29 -37.71
CA SER A 9 -32.07 -42.56 -36.47
C SER A 9 -31.33 -43.02 -35.19
N THR A 10 -30.84 -42.19 -34.26
CA THR A 10 -31.13 -40.81 -33.80
C THR A 10 -29.87 -40.25 -33.07
N LEU A 11 -29.64 -38.93 -33.10
CA LEU A 11 -28.64 -38.27 -32.24
C LEU A 11 -29.24 -38.03 -30.84
N PRO A 12 -28.54 -38.37 -29.73
CA PRO A 12 -28.85 -37.82 -28.43
C PRO A 12 -27.98 -36.59 -28.12
N HIS A 13 -28.64 -35.58 -27.57
CA HIS A 13 -28.11 -34.28 -27.16
C HIS A 13 -27.01 -34.40 -26.09
N TYR A 14 -25.94 -33.60 -26.22
CA TYR A 14 -24.95 -33.40 -25.16
C TYR A 14 -25.52 -32.45 -24.08
N THR A 15 -25.84 -32.99 -22.91
CA THR A 15 -26.06 -32.21 -21.68
C THR A 15 -24.89 -32.38 -20.71
N ALA A 16 -24.49 -31.25 -20.12
CA ALA A 16 -23.29 -31.05 -19.34
C ALA A 16 -23.20 -31.90 -18.06
N ALA A 17 -22.16 -32.73 -17.93
CA ALA A 17 -21.79 -33.38 -16.66
C ALA A 17 -20.31 -33.82 -16.64
N ARG A 18 -19.36 -32.95 -16.99
CA ARG A 18 -17.93 -33.29 -16.95
C ARG A 18 -17.04 -32.18 -16.39
N HIS A 19 -17.43 -31.61 -15.24
CA HIS A 19 -16.65 -30.56 -14.57
C HIS A 19 -16.61 -30.68 -13.02
N SER A 20 -16.69 -31.90 -12.47
CA SER A 20 -16.59 -32.10 -11.00
C SER A 20 -15.50 -33.06 -10.54
N HIS A 21 -14.89 -33.86 -11.43
CA HIS A 21 -13.90 -34.88 -11.02
C HIS A 21 -12.43 -34.43 -11.08
N LEU A 22 -12.12 -33.25 -11.64
CA LEU A 22 -10.75 -32.73 -11.70
C LEU A 22 -10.35 -31.93 -10.45
N HIS A 23 -11.33 -31.49 -9.65
CA HIS A 23 -11.06 -30.68 -8.46
C HIS A 23 -10.74 -31.51 -7.21
N GLU A 24 -11.03 -32.82 -7.17
CA GLU A 24 -10.72 -33.67 -6.00
C GLU A 24 -9.32 -34.32 -6.05
N VAL A 25 -8.77 -34.54 -7.25
CA VAL A 25 -7.48 -35.24 -7.41
C VAL A 25 -6.28 -34.37 -6.98
N THR A 26 -6.38 -33.05 -7.17
CA THR A 26 -5.32 -32.09 -6.81
C THR A 26 -5.18 -31.89 -5.29
N TYR A 27 -6.28 -31.87 -4.53
CA TYR A 27 -6.21 -31.72 -3.07
C TYR A 27 -5.85 -33.03 -2.35
N GLY A 28 -6.26 -34.19 -2.88
CA GLY A 28 -5.95 -35.50 -2.30
C GLY A 28 -4.46 -35.86 -2.34
N PHE A 29 -3.77 -35.51 -3.44
CA PHE A 29 -2.35 -35.82 -3.61
C PHE A 29 -1.44 -34.94 -2.75
N LEU A 30 -1.77 -33.67 -2.59
CA LEU A 30 -1.01 -32.73 -1.76
C LEU A 30 -1.08 -33.11 -0.26
N ASN A 31 -2.24 -33.56 0.22
CA ASN A 31 -2.44 -33.86 1.64
C ASN A 31 -1.70 -35.13 2.13
N GLN A 32 -1.25 -36.01 1.21
CA GLN A 32 -0.42 -37.17 1.55
C GLN A 32 1.05 -36.82 1.80
N PHE A 33 1.57 -35.70 1.25
CA PHE A 33 2.97 -35.30 1.40
C PHE A 33 3.24 -34.43 2.64
N PHE A 34 2.25 -33.70 3.15
CA PHE A 34 2.45 -32.76 4.28
C PHE A 34 2.43 -33.39 5.69
N ARG A 35 2.27 -34.72 5.83
CA ARG A 35 2.22 -35.41 7.15
C ARG A 35 3.57 -35.94 7.67
N LYS A 36 4.70 -35.74 6.97
CA LYS A 36 6.00 -36.21 7.47
C LYS A 36 6.88 -35.03 7.90
N PRO A 37 7.29 -34.96 9.18
CA PRO A 37 8.31 -34.00 9.60
C PRO A 37 9.65 -34.52 9.06
N LEU A 38 10.50 -33.62 8.55
CA LEU A 38 11.81 -33.88 7.90
C LEU A 38 11.77 -34.02 6.37
N ILE A 39 11.21 -33.03 5.67
CA ILE A 39 11.55 -32.86 4.24
C ILE A 39 12.84 -32.03 4.18
N SER A 40 13.94 -32.69 3.80
CA SER A 40 15.26 -32.06 3.61
C SER A 40 15.18 -30.90 2.61
N SER A 41 15.93 -29.82 2.88
CA SER A 41 15.99 -28.58 2.08
C SER A 41 16.20 -28.84 0.59
N ARG A 42 16.90 -29.94 0.25
CA ARG A 42 17.18 -30.35 -1.13
C ARG A 42 15.97 -30.90 -1.87
N ILE A 43 15.06 -31.60 -1.18
CA ILE A 43 13.81 -32.10 -1.75
C ILE A 43 12.84 -30.94 -1.98
N MET A 44 12.79 -29.96 -1.06
CA MET A 44 11.98 -28.76 -1.22
C MET A 44 12.43 -27.91 -2.43
N ASN A 45 13.74 -27.83 -2.68
CA ASN A 45 14.27 -27.13 -3.85
C ASN A 45 13.98 -27.87 -5.16
N LEU A 46 14.10 -29.19 -5.17
CA LEU A 46 13.75 -30.01 -6.34
C LEU A 46 12.25 -29.94 -6.66
N LEU A 47 11.37 -29.91 -5.65
CA LEU A 47 9.92 -29.74 -5.86
C LEU A 47 9.58 -28.33 -6.39
N ARG A 48 10.33 -27.29 -5.98
CA ARG A 48 10.18 -25.92 -6.51
C ARG A 48 10.53 -25.81 -7.98
N GLU A 49 11.59 -26.50 -8.42
CA GLU A 49 12.05 -26.51 -9.81
C GLU A 49 11.19 -27.40 -10.70
N GLN A 50 10.76 -28.57 -10.22
CA GLN A 50 10.02 -29.56 -11.02
C GLN A 50 8.54 -29.21 -11.24
N PHE A 51 7.89 -28.50 -10.30
CA PHE A 51 6.46 -28.17 -10.40
C PHE A 51 6.15 -26.71 -10.76
N GLY A 52 7.16 -25.88 -11.08
CA GLY A 52 6.92 -24.48 -11.46
C GLY A 52 6.34 -23.63 -10.34
N ILE A 53 6.58 -23.99 -9.07
CA ILE A 53 6.06 -23.30 -7.88
C ILE A 53 6.87 -22.01 -7.61
N LYS A 54 7.09 -21.17 -8.63
CA LYS A 54 7.46 -19.77 -8.42
C LYS A 54 6.22 -18.94 -8.05
N GLU A 55 5.04 -19.35 -8.50
CA GLU A 55 3.79 -18.58 -8.32
C GLU A 55 3.22 -18.62 -6.89
N MET A 56 3.62 -19.55 -6.01
CA MET A 56 3.03 -19.69 -4.67
C MET A 56 3.76 -18.94 -3.54
N LEU A 57 4.80 -18.15 -3.83
CA LEU A 57 5.64 -17.56 -2.78
C LEU A 57 5.70 -16.04 -2.84
N GLY A 58 4.62 -15.39 -3.28
CA GLY A 58 4.31 -13.98 -3.01
C GLY A 58 5.38 -12.92 -3.32
N ASN A 59 6.49 -13.27 -3.96
CA ASN A 59 7.67 -12.43 -4.08
C ASN A 59 8.22 -12.46 -5.51
N ASN A 60 8.67 -11.32 -6.01
CA ASN A 60 9.24 -11.14 -7.35
C ASN A 60 8.30 -11.58 -8.49
N ASN A 61 7.00 -11.43 -8.28
CA ASN A 61 5.98 -11.77 -9.27
C ASN A 61 5.54 -10.54 -10.06
N TRP A 62 4.95 -10.80 -11.23
CA TRP A 62 4.21 -9.80 -11.99
C TRP A 62 2.70 -10.03 -11.86
N GLY A 63 1.92 -8.96 -11.93
CA GLY A 63 0.46 -9.01 -11.83
C GLY A 63 -0.08 -8.63 -10.45
N SER A 64 -1.37 -8.89 -10.24
CA SER A 64 -2.09 -8.45 -9.05
C SER A 64 -2.32 -9.54 -8.02
N GLY A 65 -2.34 -9.19 -6.74
CA GLY A 65 -2.71 -10.12 -5.66
C GLY A 65 -1.60 -11.10 -5.26
N ASN A 66 -0.35 -10.78 -5.61
CA ASN A 66 0.80 -11.62 -5.26
C ASN A 66 1.11 -11.51 -3.76
N GLY A 67 1.18 -12.65 -3.09
CA GLY A 67 1.57 -12.69 -1.68
C GLY A 67 0.57 -11.97 -0.78
N ASN A 68 -0.74 -12.20 -0.96
CA ASN A 68 -1.82 -11.52 -0.23
C ASN A 68 -1.58 -11.32 1.28
N LEU A 69 -0.93 -12.26 1.96
CA LEU A 69 -0.49 -12.06 3.34
C LEU A 69 0.83 -11.26 3.41
N ASN A 70 1.89 -11.78 2.79
CA ASN A 70 3.19 -11.12 2.70
C ASN A 70 3.67 -11.13 1.26
N GLY A 71 3.95 -9.96 0.69
CA GLY A 71 4.43 -9.86 -0.68
C GLY A 71 5.58 -8.88 -0.85
N ASN A 72 6.67 -9.34 -1.44
CA ASN A 72 7.89 -8.53 -1.59
C ASN A 72 8.35 -8.43 -3.05
N ASN A 73 8.80 -7.26 -3.48
CA ASN A 73 9.38 -7.03 -4.81
C ASN A 73 8.46 -7.41 -5.99
N ASN A 74 7.15 -7.37 -5.83
CA ASN A 74 6.21 -7.67 -6.90
C ASN A 74 5.92 -6.41 -7.73
N LEU A 75 5.66 -6.60 -9.02
CA LEU A 75 5.22 -5.55 -9.92
C LEU A 75 3.74 -5.76 -10.26
N GLY A 76 2.90 -4.77 -9.96
CA GLY A 76 1.45 -4.80 -10.07
C GLY A 76 0.77 -4.32 -8.79
N SER A 77 -0.55 -4.47 -8.74
CA SER A 77 -1.37 -3.92 -7.65
C SER A 77 -1.82 -4.98 -6.65
N PHE A 78 -2.22 -4.58 -5.45
CA PHE A 78 -2.77 -5.49 -4.43
C PHE A 78 -1.79 -6.58 -3.95
N ASN A 79 -0.49 -6.35 -4.08
CA ASN A 79 0.55 -7.27 -3.66
C ASN A 79 0.87 -7.10 -2.17
N GLY A 80 1.00 -8.19 -1.43
CA GLY A 80 1.29 -8.09 0.00
C GLY A 80 0.18 -7.43 0.80
N ASN A 81 -1.11 -7.67 0.50
CA ASN A 81 -2.22 -6.87 1.04
C ASN A 81 -2.20 -6.68 2.58
N ALA A 82 -1.76 -7.68 3.36
CA ALA A 82 -1.44 -7.45 4.77
C ALA A 82 -0.06 -6.79 4.93
N ASN A 83 1.04 -7.42 4.50
CA ASN A 83 2.37 -6.81 4.52
C ASN A 83 3.02 -6.79 3.13
N GLY A 84 3.31 -5.59 2.61
CA GLY A 84 3.88 -5.40 1.28
C GLY A 84 5.16 -4.60 1.33
N ASN A 85 6.28 -5.16 0.88
CA ASN A 85 7.56 -4.43 0.83
C ASN A 85 8.13 -4.35 -0.59
N ASN A 86 8.69 -3.19 -0.95
CA ASN A 86 9.40 -2.97 -2.22
C ASN A 86 8.57 -3.33 -3.47
N ASN A 87 7.24 -3.34 -3.38
CA ASN A 87 6.38 -3.61 -4.53
C ASN A 87 6.25 -2.35 -5.39
N VAL A 88 6.11 -2.52 -6.69
CA VAL A 88 5.84 -1.44 -7.65
C VAL A 88 4.41 -1.58 -8.15
N GLY A 89 3.60 -0.56 -7.98
CA GLY A 89 2.16 -0.51 -8.26
C GLY A 89 1.37 0.00 -7.07
N ASN A 90 0.06 -0.03 -7.20
CA ASN A 90 -0.85 0.61 -6.23
C ASN A 90 -1.43 -0.42 -5.25
N LEU A 91 -1.91 0.05 -4.10
CA LEU A 91 -2.66 -0.77 -3.13
C LEU A 91 -1.84 -1.96 -2.59
N ASN A 92 -0.51 -1.82 -2.54
CA ASN A 92 0.41 -2.81 -2.02
C ASN A 92 0.63 -2.60 -0.52
N GLY A 93 0.66 -3.69 0.27
CA GLY A 93 0.85 -3.56 1.72
C GLY A 93 -0.27 -2.80 2.42
N ASN A 94 -1.54 -2.99 2.06
CA ASN A 94 -2.64 -2.13 2.52
C ASN A 94 -2.75 -2.01 4.06
N ALA A 95 -2.43 -3.07 4.82
CA ALA A 95 -2.25 -2.93 6.27
C ALA A 95 -0.86 -2.34 6.60
N ASN A 96 0.24 -2.99 6.22
CA ASN A 96 1.59 -2.45 6.40
C ASN A 96 2.35 -2.44 5.07
N GLY A 97 2.72 -1.26 4.59
CA GLY A 97 3.40 -1.08 3.31
C GLY A 97 4.71 -0.32 3.49
N ASN A 98 5.84 -0.93 3.13
CA ASN A 98 7.14 -0.26 3.22
C ASN A 98 7.86 -0.22 1.86
N ASN A 99 8.47 0.93 1.56
CA ASN A 99 9.30 1.13 0.36
C ASN A 99 8.58 0.77 -0.97
N ASN A 100 7.26 0.82 -1.00
CA ASN A 100 6.49 0.53 -2.21
C ASN A 100 6.47 1.76 -3.11
N TRP A 101 6.57 1.57 -4.43
CA TRP A 101 6.37 2.61 -5.41
C TRP A 101 4.95 2.54 -5.97
N GLY A 102 4.13 3.51 -5.65
CA GLY A 102 2.80 3.72 -6.20
C GLY A 102 1.91 4.41 -5.18
N ASP A 103 0.62 4.42 -5.50
CA ASP A 103 -0.40 5.08 -4.70
C ASP A 103 -1.14 4.08 -3.80
N PHE A 104 -1.66 4.57 -2.69
CA PHE A 104 -2.47 3.85 -1.71
C PHE A 104 -1.76 2.65 -1.08
N ASN A 105 -0.44 2.73 -0.94
CA ASN A 105 0.40 1.72 -0.31
C ASN A 105 0.49 1.95 1.20
N GLY A 106 0.40 0.88 1.99
CA GLY A 106 0.48 1.03 3.46
C GLY A 106 -0.70 1.79 4.05
N ASN A 107 -1.92 1.66 3.54
CA ASN A 107 -3.04 2.54 3.91
C ASN A 107 -3.31 2.62 5.44
N GLN A 108 -3.12 1.54 6.20
CA GLN A 108 -3.07 1.65 7.66
C GLN A 108 -1.73 2.20 8.13
N ASN A 109 -0.63 1.48 7.90
CA ASN A 109 0.73 1.93 8.23
C ASN A 109 1.63 1.89 6.99
N GLY A 110 2.10 3.06 6.55
CA GLY A 110 2.89 3.19 5.35
C GLY A 110 4.19 3.93 5.61
N ASN A 111 5.34 3.29 5.38
CA ASN A 111 6.62 3.95 5.56
C ASN A 111 7.48 3.95 4.30
N ASN A 112 8.18 5.05 4.04
CA ASN A 112 9.12 5.15 2.92
C ASN A 112 8.52 4.84 1.53
N ASN A 113 7.20 4.90 1.40
CA ASN A 113 6.54 4.63 0.13
C ASN A 113 6.69 5.85 -0.79
N TRP A 114 6.92 5.58 -2.07
CA TRP A 114 6.98 6.60 -3.11
C TRP A 114 5.64 6.66 -3.84
N GLY A 115 4.94 7.79 -3.79
CA GLY A 115 3.62 7.91 -4.42
C GLY A 115 2.53 8.26 -3.42
N SER A 116 1.29 8.13 -3.85
CA SER A 116 0.16 8.90 -3.34
C SER A 116 -0.67 8.28 -2.25
N ALA A 117 -1.30 9.07 -1.37
CA ALA A 117 -2.19 8.54 -0.32
C ALA A 117 -1.60 7.34 0.47
N ASN A 118 -0.29 7.39 0.74
CA ASN A 118 0.44 6.31 1.40
C ASN A 118 0.41 6.48 2.92
N GLY A 119 0.26 5.40 3.68
CA GLY A 119 0.23 5.53 5.15
C GLY A 119 -0.99 6.26 5.68
N ASN A 120 -2.16 6.18 5.05
CA ASN A 120 -3.28 7.10 5.30
C ASN A 120 -3.71 7.21 6.79
N LEU A 121 -3.69 6.11 7.57
CA LEU A 121 -3.91 6.20 9.03
C LEU A 121 -2.63 6.65 9.76
N SER A 122 -1.49 6.03 9.45
CA SER A 122 -0.17 6.36 9.98
C SER A 122 0.89 6.26 8.88
N GLY A 123 1.55 7.38 8.57
CA GLY A 123 2.49 7.46 7.47
C GLY A 123 3.79 8.13 7.88
N ASN A 124 4.92 7.44 7.70
CA ASN A 124 6.24 8.00 8.03
C ASN A 124 7.16 8.04 6.81
N ASN A 125 7.82 9.17 6.59
CA ASN A 125 8.83 9.34 5.55
C ASN A 125 8.33 8.90 4.17
N ASN A 126 7.05 9.10 3.83
CA ASN A 126 6.56 8.79 2.50
C ASN A 126 6.91 9.95 1.56
N TRP A 127 7.60 9.61 0.47
CA TRP A 127 8.12 10.58 -0.49
C TRP A 127 7.16 10.70 -1.65
N LYS A 128 7.08 11.91 -2.23
CA LYS A 128 6.22 12.08 -3.39
C LYS A 128 6.56 13.18 -4.36
N ARG A 129 5.88 13.01 -5.50
CA ARG A 129 5.38 13.99 -6.46
C ARG A 129 3.83 14.19 -6.30
N GLY A 130 3.31 14.44 -5.08
CA GLY A 130 1.88 14.69 -4.79
C GLY A 130 1.45 14.59 -3.29
N SER A 131 0.14 14.57 -2.98
CA SER A 131 -0.45 14.95 -1.66
C SER A 131 -1.18 13.85 -0.84
N PHE A 132 -1.33 13.98 0.49
CA PHE A 132 -2.16 13.14 1.39
C PHE A 132 -1.54 11.86 1.98
N ASN A 133 -0.25 11.86 2.30
CA ASN A 133 0.38 10.75 3.01
C ASN A 133 0.22 10.88 4.53
N GLY A 134 0.00 9.80 5.27
CA GLY A 134 -0.11 9.94 6.73
C GLY A 134 -1.34 10.70 7.19
N ASN A 135 -2.45 10.77 6.44
CA ASN A 135 -3.56 11.70 6.67
C ASN A 135 -4.09 11.76 8.13
N GLY A 136 -4.12 10.62 8.83
CA GLY A 136 -4.28 10.58 10.28
C GLY A 136 -3.04 11.15 10.97
N ASN A 137 -2.03 10.30 11.17
CA ASN A 137 -0.75 10.69 11.76
C ASN A 137 0.36 10.65 10.71
N GLY A 138 0.92 11.80 10.35
CA GLY A 138 1.95 11.91 9.32
C GLY A 138 3.25 12.48 9.87
N ASN A 139 4.36 11.74 9.76
CA ASN A 139 5.68 12.23 10.14
C ASN A 139 6.66 12.20 8.96
N GLY A 140 7.46 13.25 8.77
CA GLY A 140 8.56 13.23 7.79
C GLY A 140 8.13 13.08 6.33
N ASN A 141 6.84 13.25 6.00
CA ASN A 141 6.34 13.05 4.65
C ASN A 141 6.62 14.28 3.77
N ILE A 142 6.84 14.05 2.48
CA ILE A 142 7.01 15.11 1.48
C ILE A 142 5.77 15.18 0.59
N GLY A 143 5.21 16.37 0.44
CA GLY A 143 3.98 16.66 -0.30
C GLY A 143 3.00 17.49 0.54
N SER A 144 1.86 17.83 -0.04
CA SER A 144 0.81 18.59 0.67
C SER A 144 -0.19 17.68 1.39
N GLY A 145 -0.88 18.18 2.41
CA GLY A 145 -2.01 17.46 3.04
C GLY A 145 -1.63 16.25 3.87
N ASN A 146 -0.38 16.17 4.35
CA ASN A 146 0.13 15.07 5.14
C ASN A 146 -0.19 15.25 6.63
N GLY A 147 -0.53 14.16 7.32
CA GLY A 147 -0.80 14.26 8.76
C GLY A 147 -1.93 15.21 9.11
N ASN A 148 -3.02 15.29 8.33
CA ASN A 148 -4.07 16.29 8.54
C ASN A 148 -4.63 16.31 9.97
N LEU A 149 -4.73 15.16 10.65
CA LEU A 149 -5.06 15.16 12.09
C LEU A 149 -3.83 15.57 12.91
N ASN A 150 -2.72 14.84 12.79
CA ASN A 150 -1.45 15.20 13.42
C ASN A 150 -0.28 15.07 12.44
N GLY A 151 0.38 16.19 12.16
CA GLY A 151 1.48 16.29 11.19
C GLY A 151 2.75 16.80 11.85
N ASN A 152 3.82 16.01 11.81
CA ASN A 152 5.14 16.41 12.33
C ASN A 152 6.22 16.33 11.25
N ASN A 153 7.13 17.31 11.19
CA ASN A 153 8.29 17.30 10.29
C ASN A 153 7.95 17.05 8.80
N ASN A 154 6.74 17.36 8.33
CA ASN A 154 6.37 17.17 6.94
C ASN A 154 6.82 18.39 6.11
N ALA A 155 7.21 18.15 4.85
CA ALA A 155 7.56 19.19 3.89
C ALA A 155 6.47 19.32 2.82
N GLY A 156 5.90 20.50 2.67
CA GLY A 156 4.79 20.86 1.79
C GLY A 156 3.69 21.61 2.55
N ASP A 157 2.62 21.94 1.83
CA ASP A 157 1.54 22.77 2.36
C ASP A 157 0.41 21.93 3.00
N PHE A 158 -0.42 22.53 3.85
CA PHE A 158 -1.60 21.89 4.45
C PHE A 158 -1.30 20.65 5.30
N ASN A 159 -0.12 20.56 5.90
CA ASN A 159 0.29 19.47 6.77
C ASN A 159 -0.13 19.73 8.22
N GLY A 160 -0.58 18.69 8.94
CA GLY A 160 -0.93 18.88 10.35
C GLY A 160 -2.13 19.79 10.59
N ASN A 161 -3.13 19.83 9.70
CA ASN A 161 -4.20 20.84 9.75
C ASN A 161 -4.89 20.99 11.12
N ALA A 162 -5.14 19.89 11.85
CA ALA A 162 -5.59 19.98 13.24
C ALA A 162 -4.40 20.27 14.18
N ASN A 163 -3.36 19.44 14.20
CA ASN A 163 -2.13 19.72 14.96
C ASN A 163 -0.88 19.55 14.07
N GLY A 164 -0.13 20.64 13.87
CA GLY A 164 1.05 20.67 13.02
C GLY A 164 2.28 21.14 13.79
N ASN A 165 3.32 20.32 13.84
CA ASN A 165 4.59 20.65 14.49
C ASN A 165 5.77 20.54 13.51
N ASN A 166 6.70 21.49 13.52
CA ASN A 166 7.93 21.45 12.73
C ASN A 166 7.73 21.20 11.22
N ASN A 167 6.58 21.56 10.64
CA ASN A 167 6.35 21.36 9.22
C ASN A 167 6.93 22.53 8.41
N TRP A 168 7.45 22.23 7.22
CA TRP A 168 7.91 23.24 6.27
C TRP A 168 6.91 23.40 5.14
N GLY A 169 6.46 24.62 4.87
CA GLY A 169 5.40 24.95 3.91
C GLY A 169 4.32 25.81 4.55
N ASN A 170 3.33 26.17 3.75
CA ASN A 170 2.25 27.07 4.14
C ASN A 170 1.04 26.31 4.67
N LEU A 171 0.19 27.00 5.44
CA LEU A 171 -1.10 26.48 5.90
C LEU A 171 -0.99 25.20 6.75
N ASN A 172 0.13 25.06 7.47
CA ASN A 172 0.43 23.95 8.35
C ASN A 172 -0.06 24.24 9.78
N GLY A 173 -0.56 23.21 10.48
CA GLY A 173 -1.00 23.41 11.87
C GLY A 173 -2.17 24.38 12.02
N ASN A 174 -3.10 24.44 11.06
CA ASN A 174 -4.12 25.49 11.00
C ASN A 174 -4.92 25.68 12.30
N ALA A 175 -5.31 24.60 13.00
CA ALA A 175 -5.92 24.72 14.31
C ALA A 175 -4.86 24.91 15.42
N ASN A 176 -3.86 24.04 15.52
CA ASN A 176 -2.72 24.24 16.44
C ASN A 176 -1.41 24.03 15.69
N GLY A 177 -0.61 25.09 15.55
CA GLY A 177 0.64 25.08 14.81
C GLY A 177 1.82 25.48 15.69
N ASN A 178 2.82 24.63 15.81
CA ASN A 178 4.04 24.91 16.56
C ASN A 178 5.29 24.75 15.69
N ASP A 179 6.24 25.67 15.80
CA ASP A 179 7.56 25.61 15.14
C ASP A 179 7.49 25.37 13.61
N ASN A 180 6.38 25.71 12.93
CA ASN A 180 6.26 25.53 11.48
C ASN A 180 6.93 26.68 10.73
N VAL A 181 7.53 26.37 9.58
CA VAL A 181 8.19 27.35 8.70
C VAL A 181 7.35 27.52 7.43
N GLY A 182 6.87 28.73 7.18
CA GLY A 182 5.99 29.10 6.08
C GLY A 182 4.90 30.06 6.53
N ASP A 183 4.04 30.44 5.60
CA ASP A 183 2.98 31.41 5.79
C ASP A 183 1.67 30.75 6.24
N PHE A 184 0.85 31.49 6.99
CA PHE A 184 -0.48 31.07 7.44
C PHE A 184 -0.50 29.80 8.30
N ASN A 185 0.54 29.61 9.11
CA ASN A 185 0.69 28.49 10.03
C ASN A 185 0.09 28.81 11.40
N GLY A 186 -0.51 27.81 12.07
CA GLY A 186 -1.03 28.01 13.43
C GLY A 186 -2.19 28.99 13.52
N ASN A 187 -3.04 29.11 12.49
CA ASN A 187 -4.01 30.21 12.36
C ASN A 187 -4.94 30.39 13.57
N LYS A 188 -5.40 29.31 14.21
CA LYS A 188 -6.16 29.40 15.47
C LYS A 188 -5.19 29.53 16.66
N ASN A 189 -4.31 28.56 16.89
CA ASN A 189 -3.30 28.61 17.95
C ASN A 189 -1.90 28.39 17.38
N GLY A 190 -1.10 29.45 17.26
CA GLY A 190 0.20 29.39 16.60
C GLY A 190 1.34 29.77 17.53
N ASN A 191 2.30 28.88 17.79
CA ASN A 191 3.49 29.19 18.59
C ASN A 191 4.77 29.02 17.77
N ASN A 192 5.72 29.95 17.91
CA ASN A 192 7.06 29.86 17.32
C ASN A 192 7.11 29.64 15.79
N ASN A 193 6.04 29.95 15.06
CA ASN A 193 6.02 29.72 13.61
C ASN A 193 6.79 30.84 12.90
N TRP A 194 7.57 30.48 11.88
CA TRP A 194 8.36 31.43 11.10
C TRP A 194 7.74 31.66 9.71
N GLY A 195 7.35 32.90 9.42
CA GLY A 195 6.70 33.29 8.17
C GLY A 195 5.68 34.42 8.40
N SER A 196 4.87 34.72 7.41
CA SER A 196 3.85 35.76 7.50
C SER A 196 2.49 35.19 7.91
N ALA A 197 1.65 36.04 8.52
CA ALA A 197 0.26 35.71 8.89
C ALA A 197 0.09 34.44 9.75
N ASN A 198 1.04 34.18 10.65
CA ASN A 198 1.00 33.05 11.58
C ASN A 198 0.33 33.40 12.91
N GLY A 199 -0.41 32.46 13.51
CA GLY A 199 -0.98 32.65 14.85
C GLY A 199 -2.08 33.70 14.94
N ASN A 200 -2.93 33.82 13.91
CA ASN A 200 -3.86 34.95 13.71
C ASN A 200 -4.91 35.14 14.81
N LEU A 201 -5.33 34.08 15.53
CA LEU A 201 -6.31 34.20 16.62
C LEU A 201 -5.64 34.24 18.00
N SER A 202 -4.87 33.22 18.36
CA SER A 202 -4.21 33.12 19.67
C SER A 202 -2.84 32.45 19.54
N GLY A 203 -1.84 33.24 19.13
CA GLY A 203 -0.47 32.77 18.96
C GLY A 203 0.58 33.60 19.70
N ASN A 204 1.70 32.97 20.06
CA ASN A 204 2.85 33.63 20.68
C ASN A 204 4.15 33.36 19.91
N ASN A 205 5.10 34.30 19.98
CA ASN A 205 6.44 34.15 19.40
C ASN A 205 6.46 33.79 17.90
N ASN A 206 5.48 34.21 17.11
CA ASN A 206 5.50 33.98 15.67
C ASN A 206 6.35 35.06 14.97
N TRP A 207 7.32 34.62 14.18
CA TRP A 207 8.33 35.49 13.57
C TRP A 207 7.97 35.82 12.14
N LYS A 208 7.87 37.11 11.80
CA LYS A 208 7.68 37.55 10.41
C LYS A 208 9.02 37.64 9.70
N ARG A 209 9.11 37.08 8.49
CA ARG A 209 10.28 37.26 7.63
C ARG A 209 10.29 38.70 7.12
N GLY A 210 11.15 39.55 7.69
CA GLY A 210 11.36 40.93 7.25
C GLY A 210 11.37 42.03 8.32
N SER A 211 11.24 41.73 9.61
CA SER A 211 11.36 42.74 10.66
C SER A 211 12.81 42.89 11.13
N PHE A 212 13.68 43.40 10.25
CA PHE A 212 14.89 44.12 10.67
C PHE A 212 14.63 45.59 10.39
N ASN A 213 14.22 46.34 11.41
CA ASN A 213 14.29 47.79 11.47
C ASN A 213 14.78 48.17 12.86
#